data_AF-A0A3L6SV73-F1
#
_entry.id   AF-A0A3L6SV73-F1
#
_cell.length_a   1.000
_cell.length_b   1.000
_cell.length_c   1.000
_cell.angle_alpha   90.00
_cell.angle_beta   90.00
_cell.angle_gamma   90.00
#
_symmetry.space_group_name_H-M   'P 1'
#
loop_
_entity.id
_entity.type
_entity.pdbx_description
1 polymer ?
#
loop_
_entity_poly.entity_id
_entity_poly.type
_entity_poly.pdbx_seq_one_letter_code
_entity_poly.pdbx_strand_id
1 'polypeptide(L)'
;MEHLPLEVIGNILSHLGVARDVMVASAVCRKWRDACRRHLRLLSFNSDDFPRDMITRQLEIVVTQTIFQTMGLQCLSIHIDNTHEFSAAPVIAWFMYTRETLRSLSYNVRTIPNVNILEKCGRQKLEVLDLDHNTIAGVEPSYQRFTCLKSLSLRHFSIGSEPSSCCLPRT
;
A
#
# COMPACT_ATOMS: atom_id res chain seq x y z
N MET A 1 -28.30 16.71 -4.46
CA MET A 1 -27.06 15.99 -4.85
C MET A 1 -27.21 15.16 -6.13
N GLU A 2 -28.41 14.98 -6.69
CA GLU A 2 -28.62 14.09 -7.85
C GLU A 2 -28.08 14.63 -9.19
N HIS A 3 -27.82 15.95 -9.30
CA HIS A 3 -27.50 16.59 -10.58
C HIS A 3 -26.01 16.62 -10.96
N LEU A 4 -25.08 16.30 -10.05
CA LEU A 4 -23.63 16.31 -10.38
C LEU A 4 -23.26 15.05 -11.16
N PRO A 5 -22.71 15.14 -12.39
CA PRO A 5 -22.24 13.97 -13.14
C PRO A 5 -21.20 13.16 -12.36
N LEU A 6 -21.15 11.85 -12.60
CA LEU A 6 -20.24 10.95 -11.89
C LEU A 6 -18.77 11.32 -12.15
N GLU A 7 -18.49 11.84 -13.33
CA GLU A 7 -17.19 12.30 -13.78
C GLU A 7 -16.71 13.52 -12.99
N VAL A 8 -17.62 14.42 -12.63
CA VAL A 8 -17.30 15.61 -11.81
C VAL A 8 -16.96 15.17 -10.38
N ILE A 9 -17.73 14.25 -9.81
CA ILE A 9 -17.43 13.66 -8.50
C ILE A 9 -16.09 12.93 -8.54
N GLY A 10 -15.84 12.17 -9.61
CA GLY A 10 -14.57 11.50 -9.85
C GLY A 10 -13.39 12.47 -9.95
N ASN A 11 -13.57 13.63 -10.59
CA ASN A 11 -12.56 14.67 -10.67
C ASN A 11 -12.31 15.33 -9.30
N ILE A 12 -13.33 15.50 -8.46
CA ILE A 12 -13.12 15.97 -7.08
C ILE A 12 -12.29 14.91 -6.32
N LEU A 13 -12.68 13.64 -6.42
CA LEU A 13 -11.98 12.53 -5.76
C LEU A 13 -10.56 12.30 -6.29
N SER A 14 -10.22 12.70 -7.52
CA SER A 14 -8.83 12.60 -7.99
C SER A 14 -7.89 13.58 -7.28
N HIS A 15 -8.45 14.62 -6.64
CA HIS A 15 -7.71 15.58 -5.82
C HIS A 15 -7.83 15.28 -4.32
N LEU A 16 -8.77 14.42 -3.91
CA LEU A 16 -8.94 13.94 -2.54
C LEU A 16 -8.32 12.55 -2.40
N GLY A 17 -7.14 12.45 -1.82
CA GLY A 17 -6.54 11.14 -1.55
C GLY A 17 -6.40 10.80 -0.07
N VAL A 18 -6.77 11.69 0.84
CA VAL A 18 -6.75 11.40 2.28
C VAL A 18 -7.82 10.36 2.59
N ALA A 19 -7.44 9.25 3.23
CA ALA A 19 -8.31 8.10 3.45
C ALA A 19 -9.58 8.48 4.23
N ARG A 20 -9.45 9.34 5.25
CA ARG A 20 -10.60 9.83 6.03
C ARG A 20 -11.67 10.46 5.14
N ASP A 21 -11.27 11.36 4.24
CA ASP A 21 -12.20 12.08 3.38
C ASP A 21 -12.84 11.14 2.35
N VAL A 22 -12.07 10.20 1.81
CA VAL A 22 -12.58 9.15 0.90
C VAL A 22 -13.61 8.25 1.59
N MET A 23 -13.35 7.84 2.83
CA MET A 23 -14.28 7.01 3.61
C MET A 23 -15.58 7.76 3.93
N VAL A 24 -15.48 9.03 4.33
CA VAL A 24 -16.66 9.87 4.57
C VAL A 24 -17.45 10.02 3.28
N ALA A 25 -16.77 10.36 2.17
CA ALA A 25 -17.42 10.53 0.87
C ALA A 25 -18.13 9.26 0.39
N SER A 26 -17.49 8.08 0.48
CA SER A 26 -18.08 6.81 0.01
C SER A 26 -19.27 6.33 0.86
N ALA A 27 -19.39 6.83 2.09
CA ALA A 27 -20.51 6.58 2.98
C ALA A 27 -21.73 7.48 2.70
N VAL A 28 -21.56 8.64 2.06
CA VAL A 28 -22.65 9.61 1.82
C VAL A 28 -23.80 9.01 1.01
N CYS A 29 -23.51 8.45 -0.16
CA CYS A 29 -24.52 7.82 -1.01
C CYS A 29 -23.91 6.90 -2.07
N ARG A 30 -24.77 6.13 -2.77
CA ARG A 30 -24.35 5.20 -3.84
C ARG A 30 -23.53 5.90 -4.93
N LYS A 31 -23.90 7.12 -5.32
CA LYS A 31 -23.21 7.87 -6.38
C LYS A 31 -21.76 8.21 -6.03
N TRP A 32 -21.51 8.63 -4.79
CA TRP A 32 -20.15 8.88 -4.30
C TRP A 32 -19.35 7.59 -4.15
N ARG A 33 -19.98 6.51 -3.69
CA ARG A 33 -19.34 5.19 -3.62
C ARG A 33 -18.91 4.69 -5.00
N ASP A 34 -19.79 4.82 -6.00
CA ASP A 34 -19.50 4.42 -7.38
C ASP A 34 -18.39 5.30 -8.00
N ALA A 35 -18.39 6.59 -7.69
CA ALA A 35 -17.33 7.50 -8.10
C ALA A 35 -15.98 7.14 -7.46
N CYS A 36 -15.93 6.85 -6.15
CA CYS A 36 -14.73 6.36 -5.46
C CYS A 36 -14.21 5.09 -6.12
N ARG A 37 -15.11 4.14 -6.39
CA ARG A 37 -14.75 2.87 -7.02
C ARG A 37 -14.10 3.03 -8.39
N ARG A 38 -14.61 3.94 -9.21
CA ARG A 38 -14.21 4.06 -10.63
C ARG A 38 -13.11 5.11 -10.88
N HIS A 39 -13.03 6.15 -10.05
CA HIS A 39 -12.22 7.33 -10.34
C HIS A 39 -11.14 7.63 -9.30
N LEU A 40 -11.17 7.03 -8.11
CA LEU A 40 -10.11 7.27 -7.12
C LEU A 40 -8.77 6.72 -7.63
N ARG A 41 -7.77 7.59 -7.74
CA ARG A 41 -6.41 7.25 -8.20
C ARG A 41 -5.37 7.38 -7.09
N LEU A 42 -5.59 8.25 -6.12
CA LEU A 42 -4.72 8.51 -5.00
C LEU A 42 -5.41 8.06 -3.71
N LEU A 43 -4.69 7.34 -2.85
CA LEU A 43 -5.16 6.98 -1.52
C LEU A 43 -3.98 7.02 -0.55
N SER A 44 -4.14 7.75 0.54
CA SER A 44 -3.12 7.97 1.57
C SER A 44 -3.75 7.75 2.94
N PHE A 45 -3.14 6.85 3.69
CA PHE A 45 -3.47 6.58 5.08
C PHE A 45 -2.35 7.15 5.94
N ASN A 46 -2.71 8.04 6.85
CA ASN A 46 -1.83 8.57 7.89
C ASN A 46 -2.35 8.18 9.28
N SER A 47 -1.49 8.05 10.28
CA SER A 47 -1.90 7.88 11.68
C SER A 47 -2.91 8.95 12.14
N ASP A 48 -2.78 10.18 11.65
CA ASP A 48 -3.65 11.32 11.98
C ASP A 48 -5.07 11.19 11.38
N ASP A 49 -5.29 10.26 10.46
CA ASP A 49 -6.60 9.99 9.88
C ASP A 49 -7.52 9.20 10.83
N PHE A 50 -6.97 8.66 11.91
CA PHE A 50 -7.62 7.67 12.76
C PHE A 50 -7.62 8.04 14.25
N PRO A 51 -8.60 7.52 15.02
CA PRO A 51 -8.58 7.64 16.48
C PRO A 51 -7.33 7.02 17.10
N ARG A 52 -6.76 7.66 18.13
CA ARG A 52 -5.53 7.19 18.80
C ARG A 52 -5.69 5.85 19.51
N ASP A 53 -6.92 5.49 19.87
CA ASP A 53 -7.29 4.26 20.57
C ASP A 53 -7.71 3.12 19.62
N MET A 54 -7.66 3.37 18.30
CA MET A 54 -8.03 2.37 17.31
C MET A 54 -7.00 1.23 17.30
N ILE A 55 -7.47 0.00 17.46
CA ILE A 55 -6.57 -1.16 17.49
C ILE A 55 -6.12 -1.55 16.06
N THR A 56 -4.93 -2.16 15.95
CA THR A 56 -4.34 -2.62 14.68
C THR A 56 -5.32 -3.38 13.78
N ARG A 57 -6.08 -4.32 14.34
CA ARG A 57 -7.03 -5.15 13.56
C ARG A 57 -8.14 -4.30 12.91
N GLN A 58 -8.61 -3.27 13.59
CA GLN A 58 -9.61 -2.36 13.05
C GLN A 58 -9.00 -1.52 11.93
N LEU A 59 -7.77 -1.04 12.12
CA LEU A 59 -7.02 -0.31 11.10
C LEU A 59 -6.84 -1.15 9.83
N GLU A 60 -6.41 -2.40 9.95
CA GLU A 60 -6.27 -3.32 8.82
C GLU A 60 -7.59 -3.55 8.08
N ILE A 61 -8.70 -3.70 8.81
CA ILE A 61 -10.04 -3.85 8.22
C ILE A 61 -10.39 -2.60 7.39
N VAL A 62 -10.17 -1.42 7.96
CA VAL A 62 -10.46 -0.14 7.30
C VAL A 62 -9.60 0.04 6.05
N VAL A 63 -8.29 -0.21 6.15
CA VAL A 63 -7.38 -0.16 5.00
C VAL A 63 -7.81 -1.16 3.93
N THR A 64 -8.10 -2.40 4.31
CA THR A 64 -8.54 -3.46 3.38
C THR A 64 -9.80 -3.07 2.64
N GLN A 65 -10.86 -2.66 3.36
CA GLN A 65 -12.14 -2.27 2.77
C GLN A 65 -11.98 -1.07 1.84
N THR A 66 -11.16 -0.10 2.24
CA THR A 66 -10.96 1.15 1.50
C THR A 66 -10.12 0.94 0.25
N ILE A 67 -9.18 -0.02 0.23
CA ILE A 67 -8.45 -0.40 -0.99
C ILE A 67 -9.34 -1.24 -1.91
N PHE A 68 -10.04 -2.25 -1.38
CA PHE A 68 -10.81 -3.21 -2.18
C PHE A 68 -12.11 -2.66 -2.78
N GLN A 69 -12.54 -1.47 -2.38
CA GLN A 69 -13.61 -0.75 -3.06
C GLN A 69 -13.15 -0.06 -4.36
N THR A 70 -11.84 0.07 -4.62
CA THR A 70 -11.29 0.82 -5.77
C THR A 70 -10.96 -0.09 -6.95
N MET A 71 -11.12 0.36 -8.20
CA MET A 71 -10.78 -0.47 -9.38
C MET A 71 -9.54 -0.01 -10.14
N GLY A 72 -8.94 1.11 -9.75
CA GLY A 72 -7.98 1.81 -10.59
C GLY A 72 -6.95 2.61 -9.83
N LEU A 73 -6.66 2.24 -8.59
CA LEU A 73 -5.74 2.95 -7.73
C LEU A 73 -4.33 2.96 -8.36
N GLN A 74 -3.73 4.14 -8.44
CA GLN A 74 -2.41 4.35 -9.04
C GLN A 74 -1.37 4.73 -7.99
N CYS A 75 -1.76 5.47 -6.96
CA CYS A 75 -0.87 5.91 -5.90
C CYS A 75 -1.45 5.46 -4.55
N LEU A 76 -0.69 4.64 -3.82
CA LEU A 76 -1.02 4.18 -2.48
C LEU A 76 0.08 4.65 -1.53
N SER A 77 -0.33 5.35 -0.47
CA SER A 77 0.54 5.74 0.63
C SER A 77 -0.04 5.20 1.94
N ILE A 78 0.77 4.50 2.71
CA ILE A 78 0.40 4.00 4.04
C ILE A 78 1.53 4.38 4.99
N HIS A 79 1.29 5.39 5.83
CA HIS A 79 2.20 5.87 6.86
C HIS A 79 1.51 5.74 8.21
N ILE A 80 1.81 4.67 8.93
CA ILE A 80 1.24 4.43 10.26
C ILE A 80 2.39 4.45 11.25
N ASP A 81 2.13 5.07 12.40
CA ASP A 81 3.08 5.16 13.49
C ASP A 81 3.54 3.78 14.01
N ASN A 82 4.60 3.82 14.81
CA ASN A 82 5.33 2.65 15.23
C ASN A 82 4.56 1.78 16.24
N THR A 83 3.40 2.25 16.71
CA THR A 83 2.53 1.51 17.65
C THR A 83 1.73 0.42 16.96
N HIS A 84 1.64 0.45 15.63
CA HIS A 84 0.92 -0.54 14.85
C HIS A 84 1.88 -1.45 14.07
N GLU A 85 1.56 -2.74 14.05
CA GLU A 85 2.28 -3.76 13.28
C GLU A 85 1.26 -4.54 12.47
N PHE A 86 1.29 -4.40 11.15
CA PHE A 86 0.33 -5.07 10.26
C PHE A 86 0.69 -6.53 10.05
N SER A 87 -0.33 -7.36 9.90
CA SER A 87 -0.21 -8.75 9.51
C SER A 87 0.21 -8.83 8.03
N ALA A 88 1.10 -9.77 7.71
CA ALA A 88 1.58 -9.96 6.34
C ALA A 88 0.46 -10.28 5.33
N ALA A 89 -0.54 -11.05 5.74
CA ALA A 89 -1.57 -11.55 4.83
C ALA A 89 -2.44 -10.42 4.22
N PRO A 90 -3.02 -9.50 5.00
CA PRO A 90 -3.68 -8.31 4.46
C PRO A 90 -2.78 -7.48 3.53
N VAL A 91 -1.55 -7.20 3.96
CA VAL A 91 -0.59 -6.37 3.21
C VAL A 91 -0.29 -6.97 1.83
N ILE A 92 -0.02 -8.27 1.76
CA ILE A 92 0.19 -8.98 0.51
C ILE A 92 -1.08 -8.92 -0.36
N ALA A 93 -2.26 -9.10 0.24
CA ALA A 93 -3.52 -9.04 -0.50
C ALA A 93 -3.76 -7.66 -1.12
N TRP A 94 -3.43 -6.58 -0.41
CA TRP A 94 -3.52 -5.21 -0.94
C TRP A 94 -2.62 -5.01 -2.15
N PHE A 95 -1.34 -5.41 -2.06
CA PHE A 95 -0.40 -5.27 -3.17
C PHE A 95 -0.75 -6.13 -4.38
N MET A 96 -1.30 -7.33 -4.14
CA MET A 96 -1.77 -8.21 -5.22
C MET A 96 -3.01 -7.64 -5.90
N TYR A 97 -3.92 -7.05 -5.13
CA TYR A 97 -5.14 -6.43 -5.65
C TYR A 97 -4.84 -5.25 -6.59
N THR A 98 -3.87 -4.40 -6.23
CA THR A 98 -3.53 -3.19 -7.00
C THR A 98 -2.46 -3.41 -8.06
N ARG A 99 -1.95 -4.63 -8.24
CA ARG A 99 -0.72 -4.91 -9.01
C ARG A 99 -0.71 -4.42 -10.45
N GLU A 100 -1.87 -4.39 -11.11
CA GLU A 100 -2.00 -4.01 -12.53
C GLU A 100 -2.10 -2.50 -12.75
N THR A 101 -2.44 -1.75 -11.69
CA THR A 101 -2.79 -0.33 -11.76
C THR A 101 -1.83 0.55 -10.98
N LEU A 102 -1.22 0.04 -9.91
CA LEU A 102 -0.35 0.80 -9.03
C LEU A 102 0.93 1.24 -9.76
N ARG A 103 1.22 2.54 -9.65
CA ARG A 103 2.38 3.24 -10.20
C ARG A 103 3.27 3.81 -9.11
N SER A 104 2.70 4.17 -7.96
CA SER A 104 3.44 4.70 -6.83
C SER A 104 3.01 3.99 -5.55
N LEU A 105 3.99 3.47 -4.81
CA LEU A 105 3.80 2.89 -3.49
C LEU A 105 4.72 3.60 -2.49
N SER A 106 4.12 4.11 -1.42
CA SER A 106 4.82 4.56 -0.22
C SER A 106 4.29 3.76 0.96
N TYR A 107 5.15 2.94 1.58
CA TYR A 107 4.74 2.03 2.66
C TYR A 107 5.71 2.14 3.84
N ASN A 108 5.20 2.69 4.93
CA ASN A 108 5.89 2.89 6.19
C ASN A 108 5.00 2.36 7.33
N VAL A 109 4.98 1.04 7.46
CA VAL A 109 4.38 0.31 8.57
C VAL A 109 5.17 -0.97 8.77
N ARG A 110 5.43 -1.34 10.03
CA ARG A 110 6.06 -2.64 10.33
C ARG A 110 5.09 -3.77 10.01
N THR A 111 5.61 -4.86 9.44
CA THR A 111 4.79 -6.02 9.04
C THR A 111 5.28 -7.30 9.70
N ILE A 112 4.36 -8.12 10.22
CA ILE A 112 4.64 -9.39 10.89
C ILE A 112 3.81 -10.54 10.28
N PRO A 113 4.45 -11.65 9.86
CA PRO A 113 5.89 -11.77 9.61
C PRO A 113 6.36 -10.74 8.57
N ASN A 114 7.66 -10.55 8.46
CA ASN A 114 8.20 -9.59 7.50
C ASN A 114 7.80 -9.95 6.07
N VAL A 115 7.48 -8.95 5.26
CA VAL A 115 7.10 -9.13 3.85
C VAL A 115 8.21 -8.53 2.99
N ASN A 116 8.79 -9.34 2.11
CA ASN A 116 9.69 -8.83 1.09
C ASN A 116 8.86 -8.10 0.00
N ILE A 117 8.63 -6.81 0.22
CA ILE A 117 7.80 -5.98 -0.68
C ILE A 117 8.44 -5.89 -2.07
N LEU A 118 9.76 -5.95 -2.18
CA LEU A 118 10.46 -5.97 -3.47
C LEU A 118 10.10 -7.20 -4.29
N GLU A 119 9.92 -8.36 -3.66
CA GLU A 119 9.45 -9.57 -4.36
C GLU A 119 7.99 -9.46 -4.80
N LYS A 120 7.13 -8.85 -3.98
CA LYS A 120 5.69 -8.74 -4.27
C LYS A 120 5.38 -7.69 -5.33
N CYS A 121 6.15 -6.61 -5.36
CA CYS A 121 5.96 -5.48 -6.27
C CYS A 121 6.87 -5.53 -7.50
N GLY A 122 7.88 -6.41 -7.50
CA GLY A 122 8.93 -6.49 -8.51
C GLY A 122 8.43 -6.37 -9.94
N ARG A 123 7.41 -7.17 -10.33
CA ARG A 123 6.94 -7.28 -11.73
C ARG A 123 5.83 -6.29 -12.10
N GLN A 124 5.54 -5.33 -11.24
CA GLN A 124 4.42 -4.42 -11.43
C GLN A 124 4.81 -3.22 -12.30
N LYS A 125 3.82 -2.47 -12.76
CA LYS A 125 3.97 -1.20 -13.48
C LYS A 125 4.45 -0.05 -12.58
N LEU A 126 5.12 -0.39 -11.48
CA LEU A 126 5.52 0.52 -10.43
C LEU A 126 6.66 1.42 -10.91
N GLU A 127 6.47 2.72 -10.78
CA GLU A 127 7.38 3.78 -11.18
C GLU A 127 8.08 4.39 -9.95
N VAL A 128 7.40 4.43 -8.81
CA VAL A 128 7.92 4.97 -7.55
C VAL A 128 7.70 3.96 -6.43
N LEU A 129 8.77 3.64 -5.71
CA LEU A 129 8.74 2.81 -4.51
C LEU A 129 9.47 3.51 -3.37
N ASP A 130 8.75 3.83 -2.31
CA ASP A 130 9.29 4.38 -1.07
C ASP A 130 8.95 3.46 0.10
N LEU A 131 9.97 2.87 0.70
CA LEU A 131 9.84 1.96 1.83
C LEU A 131 10.60 2.50 3.02
N ASP A 132 9.95 2.42 4.19
CA ASP A 132 10.54 2.81 5.45
C ASP A 132 10.24 1.75 6.52
N HIS A 133 11.19 1.46 7.41
CA HIS A 133 11.08 0.43 8.46
C HIS A 133 10.70 -1.00 7.97
N ASN A 134 11.11 -1.39 6.76
CA ASN A 134 10.90 -2.74 6.21
C ASN A 134 12.22 -3.53 6.14
N THR A 135 12.16 -4.86 6.25
CA THR A 135 13.35 -5.72 6.11
C THR A 135 13.32 -6.41 4.77
N ILE A 136 14.44 -6.43 4.07
CA ILE A 136 14.60 -7.23 2.86
C ILE A 136 15.39 -8.47 3.28
N ALA A 137 14.74 -9.63 3.24
CA ALA A 137 15.41 -10.92 3.38
C ALA A 137 15.78 -11.43 1.99
N GLY A 138 17.05 -11.75 1.77
CA GLY A 138 17.55 -12.27 0.50
C GLY A 138 17.28 -11.32 -0.68
N VAL A 139 18.22 -10.43 -0.98
CA VAL A 139 18.19 -9.74 -2.27
C VAL A 139 18.64 -10.74 -3.33
N GLU A 140 17.72 -11.58 -3.79
CA GLU A 140 17.97 -12.41 -4.96
C GLU A 140 18.30 -11.44 -6.12
N PRO A 141 19.43 -11.62 -6.85
CA PRO A 141 19.89 -10.71 -7.89
C PRO A 141 18.97 -10.77 -9.10
N SER A 142 17.82 -10.13 -8.97
CA SER A 142 16.72 -10.17 -9.91
C SER A 142 16.65 -8.82 -10.61
N TYR A 143 17.74 -8.50 -11.30
CA TYR A 143 18.01 -7.26 -12.05
C TYR A 143 16.94 -6.90 -13.11
N GLN A 144 15.93 -7.75 -13.34
CA GLN A 144 14.86 -7.57 -14.31
C GLN A 144 13.45 -7.43 -13.70
N ARG A 145 13.31 -7.39 -12.37
CA ARG A 145 11.96 -7.35 -11.77
C ARG A 145 11.26 -6.04 -12.15
N PHE A 146 11.85 -4.90 -11.78
CA PHE A 146 11.25 -3.58 -11.96
C PHE A 146 11.54 -2.98 -13.33
N THR A 147 10.68 -3.23 -14.31
CA THR A 147 10.88 -2.73 -15.68
C THR A 147 10.49 -1.26 -15.89
N CYS A 148 9.74 -0.67 -14.95
CA CYS A 148 9.22 0.71 -15.06
C CYS A 148 9.68 1.64 -13.92
N LEU A 149 10.49 1.16 -12.97
CA LEU A 149 10.83 1.92 -11.77
C LEU A 149 11.77 3.07 -12.11
N LYS A 150 11.37 4.28 -11.71
CA LYS A 150 12.09 5.54 -11.92
C LYS A 150 12.69 6.07 -10.62
N SER A 151 12.09 5.71 -9.48
CA SER A 151 12.52 6.17 -8.16
C SER A 151 12.40 5.04 -7.13
N LEU A 152 13.46 4.86 -6.35
CA LEU A 152 13.54 3.93 -5.23
C LEU A 152 14.10 4.67 -4.01
N SER A 153 13.34 4.67 -2.93
CA SER A 153 13.76 5.16 -1.62
C SER A 153 13.62 4.04 -0.60
N LEU A 154 14.72 3.77 0.12
CA LEU A 154 14.78 2.75 1.18
C LEU A 154 15.34 3.42 2.44
N ARG A 155 14.49 3.59 3.45
CA ARG A 155 14.81 4.20 4.73
C ARG A 155 14.68 3.18 5.87
N HIS A 156 15.54 3.31 6.88
CA HIS A 156 15.56 2.47 8.08
C HIS A 156 15.38 0.96 7.82
N PHE A 157 16.03 0.44 6.77
CA PHE A 157 15.96 -0.97 6.40
C PHE A 157 16.99 -1.80 7.18
N SER A 158 16.65 -3.05 7.47
CA SER A 158 17.61 -4.05 7.93
C SER A 158 17.86 -5.06 6.82
N ILE A 159 19.11 -5.43 6.57
CA ILE A 159 19.45 -6.53 5.67
C ILE A 159 19.41 -7.81 6.50
N GLY A 160 18.46 -8.68 6.23
CA GLY A 160 18.47 -10.02 6.80
C GLY A 160 19.63 -10.81 6.19
N SER A 161 20.70 -11.02 6.96
CA SER A 161 21.66 -12.08 6.65
C SER A 161 20.94 -13.41 6.87
N GLU A 162 20.59 -14.11 5.79
CA GLU A 162 20.52 -15.56 5.92
C GLU A 162 21.92 -16.02 6.32
N PRO A 163 22.11 -16.85 7.36
CA PRO A 163 23.37 -17.52 7.56
C PRO A 163 23.54 -18.41 6.33
N SER A 164 24.47 -18.03 5.45
CA SER A 164 24.94 -18.89 4.38
C SER A 164 25.24 -20.26 4.98
N SER A 165 24.48 -21.28 4.62
CA SER A 165 24.71 -22.67 4.97
C SER A 165 25.94 -23.21 4.23
N CYS A 166 27.08 -22.52 4.38
CA CYS A 166 28.38 -22.86 3.83
C CYS A 166 29.38 -22.92 4.98
N CYS A 167 29.21 -23.87 5.89
CA CYS A 167 30.26 -24.40 6.76
C CYS A 167 29.78 -25.72 7.39
N LEU A 168 29.81 -26.82 6.63
CA LEU A 168 30.08 -28.13 7.21
C LEU A 168 31.41 -28.60 6.64
N PRO A 169 32.50 -28.66 7.42
CA PRO A 169 33.65 -29.43 7.01
C PRO A 169 33.24 -30.91 7.04
N ARG A 170 33.44 -31.60 5.92
CA ARG A 170 33.48 -33.06 5.92
C ARG A 170 34.68 -33.50 6.76
N THR A 171 34.42 -34.29 7.79
CA THR A 171 35.38 -35.24 8.38
C THR A 171 34.71 -36.59 8.42
#